data_AF-A0A8H4JJ03-F1
#
_entry.id   AF-A0A8H4JJ03-F1
#
_cell.length_a   1.000
_cell.length_b   1.000
_cell.length_c   1.000
_cell.angle_alpha   90.00
_cell.angle_beta   90.00
_cell.angle_gamma   90.00
#
_symmetry.space_group_name_H-M   'P 1'
#
loop_
_entity.id
_entity.type
_entity.pdbx_description
1 polymer ?
#
loop_
_entity_poly.entity_id
_entity_poly.type
_entity_poly.pdbx_seq_one_letter_code
_entity_poly.pdbx_strand_id
1 'polypeptide(L)'
;MFLTEKGWRRSTECYLEVLTDISNVITSPIILPPPRSWGVSSFELAALEKFYREVLQIGDGSLDAVLKEFDKMPNFHHSKQLCEVLGKTWRKLAVNDLKRLRAYFKGNECIILSEDDKKRYSLDECVWAPKLKYPENLYDHFPDLDLFFTWIMEVPETDIGRVSDELVNFASLKPNIGESKEEPAIRLLVALSQDVEKYGRYLNKEKLLESEIFPLVGDGCLPKMCSASANFYIMDREDYQTKFRHKLPVLDIDHTTFWLLQPFFV
;
A
#
# COMPACT_ATOMS: atom_id res chain seq x y z
N MET A 1 5.90 -24.12 -23.02
CA MET A 1 7.30 -24.23 -22.56
C MET A 1 8.14 -23.26 -23.38
N PHE A 2 9.12 -22.59 -22.79
CA PHE A 2 10.06 -21.67 -23.43
C PHE A 2 11.49 -22.20 -23.33
N LEU A 3 12.29 -21.96 -24.36
CA LEU A 3 13.71 -22.32 -24.34
C LEU A 3 14.51 -21.13 -23.80
N THR A 4 15.23 -21.35 -22.70
CA THR A 4 16.17 -20.39 -22.10
C THR A 4 17.61 -20.84 -22.35
N GLU A 5 18.60 -20.01 -22.03
CA GLU A 5 20.03 -20.44 -22.04
C GLU A 5 20.30 -21.66 -21.15
N LYS A 6 19.40 -21.96 -20.20
CA LYS A 6 19.46 -23.10 -19.28
C LYS A 6 18.52 -24.26 -19.67
N GLY A 7 17.90 -24.23 -20.85
CA GLY A 7 17.03 -25.30 -21.37
C GLY A 7 15.53 -24.97 -21.38
N TRP A 8 14.71 -25.98 -21.70
CA TRP A 8 13.24 -25.88 -21.82
C TRP A 8 12.58 -25.73 -20.46
N ARG A 9 11.77 -24.69 -20.29
CA ARG A 9 11.09 -24.32 -19.04
C ARG A 9 9.61 -24.07 -19.27
N ARG A 10 8.78 -24.14 -18.24
CA ARG A 10 7.34 -23.87 -18.36
C ARG A 10 7.09 -22.36 -18.49
N SER A 11 5.96 -21.99 -19.10
CA SER A 11 5.66 -20.58 -19.35
C SER A 11 5.58 -19.74 -18.09
N THR A 12 5.07 -20.33 -17.02
CA THR A 12 5.01 -19.75 -15.68
C THR A 12 6.39 -19.54 -15.04
N GLU A 13 7.39 -20.35 -15.38
CA GLU A 13 8.74 -20.28 -14.81
C GLU A 13 9.57 -19.14 -15.44
N CYS A 14 9.28 -18.74 -16.68
CA CYS A 14 9.98 -17.66 -17.36
C CYS A 14 9.57 -16.25 -16.88
N TYR A 15 8.41 -16.12 -16.24
CA TYR A 15 7.99 -14.88 -15.60
C TYR A 15 8.61 -14.70 -14.20
N LEU A 16 8.99 -15.79 -13.53
CA LEU A 16 9.44 -15.80 -12.13
C LEU A 16 10.97 -15.65 -11.96
N GLU A 17 11.81 -16.18 -12.86
CA GLU A 17 13.28 -16.12 -12.71
C GLU A 17 13.92 -14.76 -13.02
N VAL A 18 13.16 -13.79 -13.55
CA VAL A 18 13.64 -12.42 -13.76
C VAL A 18 13.70 -11.60 -12.46
N LEU A 19 13.30 -12.18 -11.31
CA LEU A 19 13.03 -11.44 -10.08
C LEU A 19 13.96 -11.69 -8.90
N THR A 20 14.89 -12.65 -8.97
CA THR A 20 15.70 -13.03 -7.79
C THR A 20 17.18 -12.69 -7.86
N ASP A 21 17.71 -12.14 -8.96
CA ASP A 21 19.12 -11.73 -9.04
C ASP A 21 19.30 -10.40 -9.77
N ILE A 22 19.00 -9.28 -9.09
CA ILE A 22 19.31 -7.94 -9.60
C ILE A 22 20.16 -7.18 -8.58
N SER A 23 21.40 -7.63 -8.40
CA SER A 23 22.48 -6.72 -8.03
C SER A 23 23.67 -6.76 -8.99
N ASN A 24 23.78 -7.74 -9.90
CA ASN A 24 24.99 -7.86 -10.74
C ASN A 24 24.81 -8.30 -12.21
N VAL A 25 23.60 -8.27 -12.80
CA VAL A 25 23.46 -8.52 -14.24
C VAL A 25 22.76 -7.36 -14.94
N ILE A 26 23.62 -6.44 -15.36
CA ILE A 26 23.57 -5.63 -16.57
C ILE A 26 22.43 -6.04 -17.54
N THR A 27 21.49 -5.10 -17.73
CA THR A 27 20.64 -4.93 -18.92
C THR A 27 20.20 -6.20 -19.65
N SER A 28 19.05 -6.78 -19.31
CA SER A 28 18.12 -7.36 -20.30
C SER A 28 16.78 -7.69 -19.62
N PRO A 29 15.65 -7.08 -20.04
CA PRO A 29 14.34 -7.63 -19.73
C PRO A 29 14.17 -8.98 -20.44
N ILE A 30 13.15 -9.74 -20.03
CA ILE A 30 12.69 -10.96 -20.69
C ILE A 30 12.83 -10.80 -22.21
N ILE A 31 13.67 -11.66 -22.75
CA ILE A 31 14.29 -11.58 -24.05
C ILE A 31 13.25 -11.96 -25.12
N LEU A 32 12.63 -10.94 -25.69
CA LEU A 32 12.21 -10.89 -27.09
C LEU A 32 12.81 -9.60 -27.66
N PRO A 33 13.75 -9.65 -28.63
CA PRO A 33 14.24 -10.81 -29.40
C PRO A 33 15.30 -11.65 -28.64
N PRO A 34 15.64 -12.90 -29.05
CA PRO A 34 16.67 -13.74 -28.44
C PRO A 34 17.99 -12.98 -28.22
N PRO A 35 18.82 -13.43 -27.26
CA PRO A 35 19.99 -12.67 -26.83
C PRO A 35 20.84 -12.32 -28.05
N ARG A 36 21.27 -11.06 -28.20
CA ARG A 36 22.19 -10.67 -29.30
C ARG A 36 23.51 -11.44 -29.28
N SER A 37 23.80 -12.14 -28.19
CA SER A 37 24.93 -13.05 -28.01
C SER A 37 24.75 -14.39 -28.72
N TRP A 38 23.52 -14.80 -29.03
CA TRP A 38 23.29 -15.86 -29.99
C TRP A 38 23.56 -15.24 -31.36
N GLY A 39 24.49 -15.79 -32.13
CA GLY A 39 24.84 -15.34 -33.48
C GLY A 39 23.72 -15.58 -34.50
N VAL A 40 22.51 -15.14 -34.17
CA VAL A 40 21.26 -15.35 -34.90
C VAL A 40 21.16 -14.24 -35.94
N SER A 41 20.95 -14.63 -37.19
CA SER A 41 20.70 -13.68 -38.26
C SER A 41 19.40 -12.92 -38.02
N SER A 42 19.28 -11.70 -38.54
CA SER A 42 18.04 -10.90 -38.45
C SER A 42 16.82 -11.64 -39.03
N PHE A 43 17.04 -12.52 -40.00
CA PHE A 43 16.02 -13.38 -40.58
C PHE A 43 15.49 -14.42 -39.59
N GLU A 44 16.37 -15.09 -38.85
CA GLU A 44 15.99 -16.06 -37.82
C GLU A 44 15.30 -15.38 -36.63
N LEU A 45 15.72 -14.16 -36.26
CA LEU A 45 15.00 -13.33 -35.27
C LEU A 45 13.56 -13.05 -35.70
N ALA A 46 13.37 -12.64 -36.96
CA ALA A 46 12.05 -12.38 -37.52
C ALA A 46 11.20 -13.66 -37.61
N ALA A 47 11.80 -14.80 -37.94
CA ALA A 47 11.12 -16.08 -37.98
C ALA A 47 10.69 -16.56 -36.59
N LEU A 48 11.53 -16.35 -35.57
CA LEU A 48 11.22 -16.63 -34.16
C LEU A 48 10.10 -15.71 -33.67
N GLU A 49 10.18 -14.40 -33.92
CA GLU A 49 9.11 -13.46 -33.56
C GLU A 49 7.79 -13.86 -34.21
N LYS A 50 7.82 -14.22 -35.51
CA LYS A 50 6.65 -14.71 -36.24
C LYS A 50 6.10 -16.00 -35.63
N PHE A 51 6.95 -16.95 -35.26
CA PHE A 51 6.54 -18.19 -34.61
C PHE A 51 5.87 -17.92 -33.25
N TYR A 52 6.45 -17.04 -32.42
CA TYR A 52 5.86 -16.67 -31.14
C TYR A 52 4.52 -15.93 -31.29
N ARG A 53 4.43 -14.96 -32.20
CA ARG A 53 3.19 -14.19 -32.44
C ARG A 53 2.09 -15.00 -33.12
N GLU A 54 2.41 -15.71 -34.20
CA GLU A 54 1.38 -16.32 -35.06
C GLU A 54 1.05 -17.75 -34.66
N VAL A 55 2.05 -18.54 -34.23
CA VAL A 55 1.85 -19.96 -33.89
C VAL A 55 1.53 -20.11 -32.40
N LEU A 56 2.31 -19.46 -31.55
CA LEU A 56 2.11 -19.54 -30.10
C LEU A 56 1.14 -18.49 -29.54
N GLN A 57 0.71 -17.52 -30.38
CA GLN A 57 -0.20 -16.43 -30.01
C GLN A 57 0.28 -15.59 -28.83
N ILE A 58 1.61 -15.48 -28.67
CA ILE A 58 2.24 -14.70 -27.61
C ILE A 58 2.42 -13.28 -28.12
N GLY A 59 1.72 -12.34 -27.48
CA GLY A 59 1.83 -10.91 -27.77
C GLY A 59 3.21 -10.35 -27.46
N ASP A 60 3.51 -9.17 -28.01
CA ASP A 60 4.80 -8.47 -27.86
C ASP A 60 5.03 -7.82 -26.50
N GLY A 61 4.23 -8.19 -25.49
CA GLY A 61 4.26 -7.55 -24.17
C GLY A 61 3.89 -6.06 -24.22
N SER A 62 3.33 -5.57 -25.33
CA SER A 62 2.82 -4.20 -25.42
C SER A 62 1.71 -3.96 -24.41
N LEU A 63 1.51 -2.69 -24.04
CA LEU A 63 0.39 -2.30 -23.19
C LEU A 63 -0.95 -2.81 -23.76
N ASP A 64 -1.15 -2.73 -25.09
CA ASP A 64 -2.36 -3.24 -25.74
C ASP A 64 -2.56 -4.75 -25.56
N ALA A 65 -1.49 -5.53 -25.61
CA ALA A 65 -1.56 -6.96 -25.35
C ALA A 65 -1.96 -7.24 -23.89
N VAL A 66 -1.36 -6.52 -22.94
CA VAL A 66 -1.69 -6.67 -21.51
C VAL A 66 -3.13 -6.26 -21.22
N LEU A 67 -3.60 -5.14 -21.77
CA LEU A 67 -4.99 -4.69 -21.61
C LEU A 67 -5.99 -5.69 -22.22
N LYS A 68 -5.68 -6.27 -23.38
CA LYS A 68 -6.50 -7.35 -23.96
C LYS A 68 -6.56 -8.60 -23.08
N GLU A 69 -5.51 -8.91 -22.31
CA GLU A 69 -5.57 -10.00 -21.32
C GLU A 69 -6.49 -9.65 -20.15
N PHE A 70 -6.55 -8.39 -19.72
CA PHE A 70 -7.55 -7.93 -18.73
C PHE A 70 -8.98 -8.00 -19.27
N ASP A 71 -9.20 -7.68 -20.55
CA ASP A 71 -10.52 -7.78 -21.19
C ASP A 71 -11.07 -9.22 -21.21
N LYS A 72 -10.20 -10.24 -21.14
CA LYS A 72 -10.59 -11.65 -21.03
C LYS A 72 -11.09 -12.02 -19.64
N MET A 73 -11.20 -11.07 -18.71
CA MET A 73 -11.65 -11.29 -17.34
C MET A 73 -10.83 -12.39 -16.66
N PRO A 74 -9.50 -12.19 -16.49
CA PRO A 74 -8.61 -13.18 -15.90
C PRO A 74 -9.01 -13.45 -14.45
N ASN A 75 -8.72 -14.65 -13.96
CA ASN A 75 -8.86 -14.99 -12.54
C ASN A 75 -7.84 -14.22 -11.67
N PHE A 76 -7.96 -14.32 -10.35
CA PHE A 76 -7.09 -13.61 -9.41
C PHE A 76 -5.59 -13.80 -9.71
N HIS A 77 -5.13 -15.04 -9.84
CA HIS A 77 -3.71 -15.33 -10.10
C HIS A 77 -3.20 -14.68 -11.39
N HIS A 78 -3.97 -14.79 -12.48
CA HIS A 78 -3.55 -14.24 -13.75
C HIS A 78 -3.63 -12.70 -13.73
N SER A 79 -4.67 -12.11 -13.13
CA SER A 79 -4.76 -10.67 -12.90
C SER A 79 -3.57 -10.15 -12.10
N LYS A 80 -3.18 -10.87 -11.04
CA LYS A 80 -2.04 -10.51 -10.21
C LYS A 80 -0.73 -10.52 -10.99
N GLN A 81 -0.50 -11.54 -11.81
CA GLN A 81 0.66 -11.60 -12.69
C GLN A 81 0.69 -10.43 -13.68
N LEU A 82 -0.45 -10.06 -14.26
CA LEU A 82 -0.53 -8.91 -15.17
C LEU A 82 -0.23 -7.59 -14.45
N CYS A 83 -0.76 -7.37 -13.24
CA CYS A 83 -0.42 -6.23 -12.41
C CYS A 83 1.08 -6.19 -12.06
N GLU A 84 1.68 -7.33 -11.74
CA GLU A 84 3.12 -7.41 -11.47
C GLU A 84 3.97 -7.11 -12.71
N VAL A 85 3.55 -7.55 -13.90
CA VAL A 85 4.20 -7.21 -15.16
C VAL A 85 4.12 -5.71 -15.43
N LEU A 86 2.95 -5.09 -15.24
CA LEU A 86 2.78 -3.64 -15.35
C LEU A 86 3.65 -2.90 -14.32
N GLY A 87 3.67 -3.37 -13.09
CA GLY A 87 4.48 -2.85 -11.98
C GLY A 87 5.98 -2.85 -12.26
N LYS A 88 6.46 -3.76 -13.12
CA LYS A 88 7.88 -3.84 -13.51
C LYS A 88 8.20 -3.08 -14.80
N THR A 89 7.20 -2.88 -15.66
CA THR A 89 7.38 -2.32 -17.01
C THR A 89 6.96 -0.86 -17.13
N TRP A 90 6.19 -0.32 -16.19
CA TRP A 90 5.65 1.05 -16.29
C TRP A 90 6.72 2.13 -16.48
N ARG A 91 7.93 1.94 -15.93
CA ARG A 91 9.07 2.88 -16.10
C ARG A 91 9.52 3.03 -17.57
N LYS A 92 9.14 2.09 -18.43
CA LYS A 92 9.46 2.07 -19.86
C LYS A 92 8.31 2.57 -20.74
N LEU A 93 7.13 2.81 -20.15
CA LEU A 93 5.96 3.29 -20.88
C LEU A 93 6.05 4.81 -21.09
N ALA A 94 5.52 5.28 -22.21
CA ALA A 94 5.38 6.71 -22.45
C ALA A 94 4.33 7.30 -21.49
N VAL A 95 4.45 8.61 -21.19
CA VAL A 95 3.51 9.31 -20.31
C VAL A 95 2.04 9.17 -20.78
N ASN A 96 1.81 9.15 -22.10
CA ASN A 96 0.47 8.96 -22.66
C ASN A 96 -0.07 7.54 -22.42
N ASP A 97 0.80 6.53 -22.45
CA ASP A 97 0.44 5.14 -22.15
C ASP A 97 0.08 4.95 -20.68
N LEU A 98 0.79 5.64 -19.78
CA LEU A 98 0.46 5.66 -18.34
C LEU A 98 -0.92 6.29 -18.09
N LYS A 99 -1.23 7.41 -18.75
CA LYS A 99 -2.56 8.04 -18.67
C LYS A 99 -3.66 7.11 -19.19
N ARG A 100 -3.40 6.42 -20.30
CA ARG A 100 -4.33 5.46 -20.89
C ARG A 100 -4.55 4.26 -19.98
N LEU A 101 -3.47 3.72 -19.39
CA LEU A 101 -3.52 2.64 -18.41
C LEU A 101 -4.38 3.04 -17.21
N ARG A 102 -4.15 4.23 -16.63
CA ARG A 102 -4.95 4.73 -15.51
C ARG A 102 -6.43 4.88 -15.88
N ALA A 103 -6.73 5.48 -17.04
CA ALA A 103 -8.10 5.63 -17.52
C ALA A 103 -8.79 4.28 -17.72
N TYR A 104 -8.06 3.27 -18.20
CA TYR A 104 -8.59 1.91 -18.36
C TYR A 104 -9.00 1.30 -17.01
N PHE A 105 -8.14 1.36 -15.98
CA PHE A 105 -8.46 0.79 -14.66
C PHE A 105 -9.53 1.58 -13.89
N LYS A 106 -9.70 2.88 -14.16
CA LYS A 106 -10.82 3.66 -13.61
C LYS A 106 -12.14 3.33 -14.31
N GLY A 107 -12.11 3.14 -15.63
CA GLY A 107 -13.31 2.89 -16.43
C GLY A 107 -13.78 1.44 -16.45
N ASN A 108 -12.95 0.48 -16.02
CA ASN A 108 -13.27 -0.93 -16.04
C ASN A 108 -13.06 -1.56 -14.66
N GLU A 109 -14.00 -2.42 -14.25
CA GLU A 109 -13.87 -3.26 -13.06
C GLU A 109 -12.95 -4.45 -13.39
N CYS A 110 -11.63 -4.22 -13.38
CA CYS A 110 -10.64 -5.23 -13.78
C CYS A 110 -9.78 -5.77 -12.62
N ILE A 111 -9.84 -5.16 -11.43
CA ILE A 111 -9.07 -5.55 -10.26
C ILE A 111 -9.80 -6.65 -9.50
N ILE A 112 -9.10 -7.74 -9.16
CA ILE A 112 -9.57 -8.76 -8.21
C ILE A 112 -8.62 -8.75 -7.02
N LEU A 113 -9.18 -8.70 -5.81
CA LEU A 113 -8.40 -8.60 -4.58
C LEU A 113 -8.16 -9.98 -3.97
N SER A 114 -9.13 -10.91 -3.99
CA SER A 114 -8.96 -12.27 -3.48
C SER A 114 -9.33 -13.38 -4.48
N GLU A 115 -8.83 -14.60 -4.27
CA GLU A 115 -9.29 -15.80 -5.00
C GLU A 115 -10.78 -16.07 -4.79
N ASP A 116 -11.28 -15.77 -3.59
CA ASP A 116 -12.68 -15.98 -3.20
C ASP A 116 -13.59 -14.82 -3.62
N ASP A 117 -13.02 -13.73 -4.15
CA ASP A 117 -13.79 -12.57 -4.56
C ASP A 117 -14.55 -12.85 -5.85
N LYS A 118 -15.87 -12.68 -5.77
CA LYS A 118 -16.76 -12.71 -6.94
C LYS A 118 -16.91 -11.34 -7.58
N LYS A 119 -16.52 -10.28 -6.86
CA LYS A 119 -16.61 -8.90 -7.30
C LYS A 119 -15.29 -8.47 -7.94
N ARG A 120 -15.37 -7.69 -9.00
CA ARG A 120 -14.24 -6.94 -9.55
C ARG A 120 -14.39 -5.49 -9.15
N TYR A 121 -13.26 -4.83 -8.97
CA TYR A 121 -13.19 -3.45 -8.51
C TYR A 121 -12.59 -2.58 -9.62
N SER A 122 -13.13 -1.38 -9.72
CA SER A 122 -12.47 -0.28 -10.41
C SER A 122 -11.41 0.35 -9.50
N LEU A 123 -10.49 1.09 -10.11
CA LEU A 123 -9.43 1.76 -9.38
C LEU A 123 -9.93 2.78 -8.33
N ASP A 124 -11.07 3.42 -8.59
CA ASP A 124 -11.65 4.44 -7.71
C ASP A 124 -12.36 3.83 -6.48
N GLU A 125 -12.66 2.53 -6.51
CA GLU A 125 -13.19 1.79 -5.36
C GLU A 125 -12.08 1.27 -4.43
N CYS A 126 -10.83 1.29 -4.88
CA CYS A 126 -9.70 0.78 -4.13
C CYS A 126 -8.99 1.87 -3.30
N VAL A 127 -8.31 1.44 -2.24
CA VAL A 127 -7.43 2.28 -1.42
C VAL A 127 -6.10 1.58 -1.20
N TRP A 128 -5.04 2.37 -1.01
CA TRP A 128 -3.75 1.89 -0.52
C TRP A 128 -3.64 2.21 0.97
N ALA A 129 -3.93 1.22 1.83
CA ALA A 129 -4.02 1.43 3.27
C ALA A 129 -3.26 0.36 4.06
N PRO A 130 -1.95 0.52 4.28
CA PRO A 130 -1.16 -0.46 5.01
C PRO A 130 -1.73 -0.76 6.39
N LYS A 131 -1.93 -2.06 6.68
CA LYS A 131 -2.44 -2.59 7.96
C LYS A 131 -3.89 -2.20 8.33
N LEU A 132 -4.60 -1.51 7.46
CA LEU A 132 -6.02 -1.24 7.65
C LEU A 132 -6.83 -2.48 7.20
N LYS A 133 -7.73 -2.97 8.06
CA LYS A 133 -8.61 -4.11 7.71
C LYS A 133 -9.79 -3.63 6.86
N TYR A 134 -9.53 -3.42 5.59
CA TYR A 134 -10.52 -2.89 4.65
C TYR A 134 -10.63 -3.81 3.41
N PRO A 135 -11.83 -4.27 3.01
CA PRO A 135 -11.96 -5.26 1.93
C PRO A 135 -11.35 -4.78 0.60
N GLU A 136 -11.47 -3.49 0.29
CA GLU A 136 -10.98 -2.91 -0.95
C GLU A 136 -9.52 -2.38 -0.86
N ASN A 137 -8.72 -2.95 0.05
CA ASN A 137 -7.32 -2.56 0.26
C ASN A 137 -6.37 -3.28 -0.71
N LEU A 138 -5.70 -2.51 -1.58
CA LEU A 138 -4.74 -3.06 -2.53
C LEU A 138 -3.44 -3.53 -1.87
N TYR A 139 -3.06 -2.93 -0.73
CA TYR A 139 -1.82 -3.25 -0.04
C TYR A 139 -1.75 -4.72 0.39
N ASP A 140 -2.87 -5.30 0.82
CA ASP A 140 -2.92 -6.68 1.33
C ASP A 140 -2.61 -7.73 0.25
N HIS A 141 -2.81 -7.38 -1.02
CA HIS A 141 -2.68 -8.32 -2.15
C HIS A 141 -1.48 -8.01 -3.05
N PHE A 142 -1.06 -6.75 -3.09
CA PHE A 142 0.00 -6.24 -3.96
C PHE A 142 1.03 -5.38 -3.21
N PRO A 143 1.59 -5.81 -2.05
CA PRO A 143 2.45 -4.97 -1.22
C PRO A 143 3.71 -4.49 -1.95
N ASP A 144 4.25 -5.31 -2.88
CA ASP A 144 5.44 -4.98 -3.66
C ASP A 144 5.21 -3.92 -4.76
N LEU A 145 3.95 -3.57 -5.01
CA LEU A 145 3.54 -2.66 -6.10
C LEU A 145 3.17 -1.26 -5.61
N ASP A 146 3.66 -0.85 -4.44
CA ASP A 146 3.44 0.48 -3.84
C ASP A 146 3.54 1.62 -4.85
N LEU A 147 4.74 1.89 -5.35
CA LEU A 147 4.99 2.99 -6.29
C LEU A 147 4.12 2.90 -7.56
N PHE A 148 3.73 1.68 -7.95
CA PHE A 148 2.83 1.53 -9.09
C PHE A 148 1.42 1.99 -8.74
N PHE A 149 0.85 1.54 -7.62
CA PHE A 149 -0.51 1.91 -7.25
C PHE A 149 -0.64 3.34 -6.71
N THR A 150 0.27 3.78 -5.85
CA THR A 150 0.21 5.11 -5.23
C THR A 150 0.58 6.21 -6.21
N TRP A 151 1.73 6.11 -6.89
CA TRP A 151 2.21 7.16 -7.80
C TRP A 151 1.58 7.08 -9.20
N ILE A 152 1.61 5.91 -9.83
CA ILE A 152 1.26 5.78 -11.24
C ILE A 152 -0.25 5.67 -11.43
N MET A 153 -0.88 4.82 -10.62
CA MET A 153 -2.32 4.64 -10.68
C MET A 153 -3.08 5.70 -9.86
N GLU A 154 -2.40 6.45 -8.98
CA GLU A 154 -3.02 7.49 -8.12
C GLU A 154 -4.15 6.94 -7.26
N VAL A 155 -3.96 5.74 -6.74
CA VAL A 155 -4.87 5.18 -5.74
C VAL A 155 -4.78 6.03 -4.48
N PRO A 156 -5.91 6.42 -3.87
CA PRO A 156 -5.89 7.13 -2.59
C PRO A 156 -5.10 6.35 -1.54
N GLU A 157 -4.16 7.02 -0.88
CA GLU A 157 -3.28 6.43 0.13
C GLU A 157 -3.64 6.93 1.53
N THR A 158 -3.55 6.05 2.53
CA THR A 158 -3.65 6.40 3.95
C THR A 158 -2.75 5.50 4.79
N ASP A 159 -2.06 6.09 5.75
CA ASP A 159 -1.23 5.36 6.71
C ASP A 159 -1.96 5.09 8.03
N ILE A 160 -3.27 5.36 8.13
CA ILE A 160 -4.01 5.31 9.39
C ILE A 160 -3.89 3.97 10.13
N GLY A 161 -3.88 2.84 9.40
CA GLY A 161 -3.68 1.51 9.97
C GLY A 161 -2.28 1.34 10.57
N ARG A 162 -1.26 1.82 9.87
CA ARG A 162 0.13 1.85 10.35
C ARG A 162 0.31 2.77 11.55
N VAL A 163 -0.25 3.98 11.50
CA VAL A 163 -0.23 4.97 12.59
C VAL A 163 -0.88 4.39 13.85
N SER A 164 -2.05 3.76 13.70
CA SER A 164 -2.74 3.07 14.80
C SER A 164 -1.87 1.98 15.43
N ASP A 165 -1.26 1.13 14.61
CA ASP A 165 -0.38 0.06 15.09
C ASP A 165 0.87 0.60 15.79
N GLU A 166 1.48 1.63 15.21
CA GLU A 166 2.66 2.30 15.77
C GLU A 166 2.34 2.93 17.12
N LEU A 167 1.20 3.61 17.24
CA LEU A 167 0.73 4.20 18.49
C LEU A 167 0.55 3.15 19.61
N VAL A 168 -0.08 2.02 19.30
CA VAL A 168 -0.25 0.92 20.28
C VAL A 168 1.08 0.27 20.65
N ASN A 169 1.99 0.12 19.69
CA ASN A 169 3.33 -0.41 19.95
C ASN A 169 4.15 0.54 20.84
N PHE A 170 4.07 1.85 20.60
CA PHE A 170 4.72 2.86 21.44
C PHE A 170 4.23 2.84 22.88
N ALA A 171 2.92 2.67 23.09
CA ALA A 171 2.35 2.49 24.43
C ALA A 171 2.98 1.29 25.14
N SER A 172 3.18 0.19 24.42
CA SER A 172 3.69 -1.08 24.96
C SER A 172 5.20 -1.12 25.26
N LEU A 173 6.00 -0.23 24.67
CA LEU A 173 7.46 -0.19 24.89
C LEU A 173 7.83 0.25 26.31
N LYS A 174 9.01 -0.07 26.83
CA LYS A 174 9.52 0.60 28.04
C LYS A 174 10.31 1.83 27.61
N PRO A 175 10.12 3.01 28.26
CA PRO A 175 10.92 4.18 27.92
C PRO A 175 12.41 3.89 28.16
N ASN A 176 13.26 4.26 27.21
CA ASN A 176 14.70 4.33 27.47
C ASN A 176 14.98 5.48 28.45
N ILE A 177 16.10 5.38 29.17
CA ILE A 177 16.50 6.42 30.13
C ILE A 177 16.68 7.75 29.39
N GLY A 178 15.77 8.71 29.62
CA GLY A 178 15.83 10.06 29.07
C GLY A 178 14.91 10.34 27.87
N GLU A 179 14.18 9.36 27.33
CA GLU A 179 13.24 9.58 26.22
C GLU A 179 11.79 9.75 26.72
N SER A 180 11.17 10.87 26.33
CA SER A 180 9.75 11.17 26.54
C SER A 180 8.91 10.47 25.47
N LYS A 181 7.91 9.69 25.90
CA LYS A 181 7.00 8.96 24.98
C LYS A 181 5.86 9.83 24.45
N GLU A 182 5.60 10.94 25.13
CA GLU A 182 4.42 11.76 24.98
C GLU A 182 4.45 12.51 23.65
N GLU A 183 5.56 13.15 23.32
CA GLU A 183 5.67 13.93 22.07
C GLU A 183 5.49 13.05 20.80
N PRO A 184 6.10 11.85 20.68
CA PRO A 184 5.75 10.91 19.61
C PRO A 184 4.28 10.50 19.61
N ALA A 185 3.69 10.23 20.78
CA ALA A 185 2.28 9.82 20.88
C ALA A 185 1.33 10.94 20.46
N ILE A 186 1.60 12.20 20.83
CA ILE A 186 0.84 13.38 20.38
C ILE A 186 0.87 13.46 18.85
N ARG A 187 2.06 13.35 18.24
CA ARG A 187 2.20 13.38 16.77
C ARG A 187 1.39 12.28 16.10
N LEU A 188 1.43 11.06 16.63
CA LEU A 188 0.67 9.93 16.10
C LEU A 188 -0.84 10.09 16.30
N LEU A 189 -1.30 10.64 17.43
CA LEU A 189 -2.71 10.96 17.66
C LEU A 189 -3.23 12.03 16.69
N VAL A 190 -2.43 13.07 16.43
CA VAL A 190 -2.74 14.10 15.43
C VAL A 190 -2.81 13.48 14.03
N ALA A 191 -1.82 12.68 13.63
CA ALA A 191 -1.82 12.00 12.35
C ALA A 191 -3.03 11.05 12.20
N LEU A 192 -3.35 10.32 13.26
CA LEU A 192 -4.53 9.44 13.30
C LEU A 192 -5.79 10.28 13.06
N SER A 193 -5.98 11.39 13.77
CA SER A 193 -7.18 12.22 13.71
C SER A 193 -7.55 12.74 12.30
N GLN A 194 -6.58 12.85 11.39
CA GLN A 194 -6.79 13.35 10.03
C GLN A 194 -7.62 12.40 9.15
N ASP A 195 -7.52 11.09 9.40
CA ASP A 195 -8.08 10.05 8.54
C ASP A 195 -9.24 9.27 9.21
N VAL A 196 -9.48 9.55 10.49
CA VAL A 196 -10.40 8.78 11.35
C VAL A 196 -11.84 8.85 10.92
N GLU A 197 -12.30 9.99 10.43
CA GLU A 197 -13.68 10.13 9.94
C GLU A 197 -13.98 9.15 8.81
N LYS A 198 -13.01 8.95 7.91
CA LYS A 198 -13.16 8.10 6.72
C LYS A 198 -12.89 6.62 7.01
N TYR A 199 -11.85 6.33 7.80
CA TYR A 199 -11.32 4.98 7.94
C TYR A 199 -11.38 4.42 9.36
N GLY A 200 -11.75 5.22 10.36
CA GLY A 200 -11.71 4.85 11.78
C GLY A 200 -12.56 3.62 12.13
N ARG A 201 -13.62 3.34 11.36
CA ARG A 201 -14.47 2.15 11.54
C ARG A 201 -13.76 0.82 11.26
N TYR A 202 -12.64 0.85 10.54
CA TYR A 202 -11.85 -0.34 10.19
C TYR A 202 -10.70 -0.62 11.17
N LEU A 203 -10.49 0.29 12.12
CA LEU A 203 -9.49 0.14 13.17
C LEU A 203 -10.05 -0.69 14.33
N ASN A 204 -9.15 -1.34 15.06
CA ASN A 204 -9.49 -2.04 16.29
C ASN A 204 -9.65 -1.03 17.43
N LYS A 205 -10.88 -0.55 17.63
CA LYS A 205 -11.23 0.47 18.63
C LYS A 205 -10.90 0.00 20.04
N GLU A 206 -11.23 -1.25 20.37
CA GLU A 206 -11.04 -1.82 21.70
C GLU A 206 -9.55 -1.79 22.08
N LYS A 207 -8.68 -2.25 21.18
CA LYS A 207 -7.23 -2.27 21.41
C LYS A 207 -6.67 -0.86 21.63
N LEU A 208 -7.13 0.13 20.87
CA LEU A 208 -6.67 1.52 21.02
C LEU A 208 -7.13 2.12 22.35
N LEU A 209 -8.40 1.95 22.73
CA LEU A 209 -8.96 2.52 23.95
C LEU A 209 -8.37 1.90 25.23
N GLU A 210 -8.03 0.62 25.19
CA GLU A 210 -7.35 -0.09 26.29
C GLU A 210 -5.86 0.28 26.41
N SER A 211 -5.24 0.77 25.33
CA SER A 211 -3.81 1.08 25.32
C SER A 211 -3.51 2.41 26.02
N GLU A 212 -2.34 2.51 26.66
CA GLU A 212 -1.85 3.75 27.28
C GLU A 212 -1.32 4.73 26.21
N ILE A 213 -2.22 5.31 25.43
CA ILE A 213 -1.91 6.17 24.26
C ILE A 213 -2.21 7.65 24.49
N PHE A 214 -2.90 8.01 25.57
CA PHE A 214 -3.32 9.39 25.85
C PHE A 214 -2.32 10.08 26.78
N PRO A 215 -1.62 11.13 26.32
CA PRO A 215 -0.66 11.86 27.15
C PRO A 215 -1.40 12.83 28.08
N LEU A 216 -1.07 12.80 29.36
CA LEU A 216 -1.62 13.70 30.39
C LEU A 216 -0.55 14.63 30.95
N VAL A 217 -0.92 15.88 31.17
CA VAL A 217 -0.14 16.88 31.90
C VAL A 217 -0.88 17.24 33.20
N GLY A 218 -0.18 17.14 34.34
CA GLY A 218 -0.75 17.33 35.69
C GLY A 218 0.21 18.00 36.68
N ASP A 219 -0.21 18.11 37.94
CA ASP A 219 0.51 18.83 39.01
C ASP A 219 1.84 18.17 39.37
N GLY A 220 2.95 18.85 39.09
CA GLY A 220 4.31 18.48 39.51
C GLY A 220 4.86 17.13 39.00
N CYS A 221 4.05 16.31 38.32
CA CYS A 221 4.46 15.03 37.77
C CYS A 221 4.97 15.17 36.34
N LEU A 222 5.94 14.32 36.01
CA LEU A 222 6.34 14.05 34.64
C LEU A 222 5.08 13.71 33.82
N PRO A 223 5.03 14.13 32.54
CA PRO A 223 4.00 13.70 31.60
C PRO A 223 3.79 12.19 31.68
N LYS A 224 2.53 11.75 31.62
CA LYS A 224 2.19 10.34 31.77
C LYS A 224 1.21 9.91 30.70
N MET A 225 1.47 8.75 30.12
CA MET A 225 0.55 8.06 29.22
C MET A 225 -0.55 7.33 30.00
N CYS A 226 -1.80 7.39 29.54
CA CYS A 226 -2.92 6.68 30.12
C CYS A 226 -3.85 6.09 29.04
N SER A 227 -4.73 5.18 29.46
CA SER A 227 -5.81 4.64 28.63
C SER A 227 -7.03 5.56 28.64
N ALA A 228 -8.01 5.28 27.76
CA ALA A 228 -9.27 6.02 27.71
C ALA A 228 -10.13 5.82 28.98
N SER A 229 -9.88 4.77 29.77
CA SER A 229 -10.57 4.48 31.03
C SER A 229 -10.07 5.33 32.22
N ALA A 230 -8.98 6.08 32.05
CA ALA A 230 -8.48 6.96 33.10
C ALA A 230 -9.35 8.22 33.23
N ASN A 231 -9.42 8.77 34.44
CA ASN A 231 -10.08 10.05 34.68
C ASN A 231 -9.14 11.20 34.29
N PHE A 232 -9.49 11.91 33.22
CA PHE A 232 -8.79 13.11 32.78
C PHE A 232 -9.78 14.16 32.25
N TYR A 233 -9.30 15.39 32.11
CA TYR A 233 -10.08 16.51 31.61
C TYR A 233 -9.61 16.90 30.20
N ILE A 234 -10.56 17.23 29.33
CA ILE A 234 -10.29 17.84 28.03
C ILE A 234 -10.59 19.33 28.15
N MET A 235 -9.61 20.16 27.81
CA MET A 235 -9.76 21.60 27.87
C MET A 235 -10.28 22.14 26.54
N ASP A 236 -11.51 22.64 26.56
CA ASP A 236 -12.19 23.23 25.39
C ASP A 236 -11.94 24.75 25.26
N ARG A 237 -11.36 25.40 26.29
CA ARG A 237 -11.05 26.83 26.29
C ARG A 237 -9.64 27.12 26.83
N GLU A 238 -8.92 27.99 26.13
CA GLU A 238 -7.55 28.42 26.49
C GLU A 238 -7.46 29.03 27.91
N ASP A 239 -8.47 29.80 28.32
CA ASP A 239 -8.52 30.42 29.65
C ASP A 239 -8.52 29.37 30.78
N TYR A 240 -9.19 28.24 30.55
CA TYR A 240 -9.23 27.13 31.51
C TYR A 240 -7.96 26.29 31.44
N GLN A 241 -7.45 26.06 30.24
CA GLN A 241 -6.16 25.40 30.06
C GLN A 241 -5.07 26.13 30.84
N THR A 242 -5.02 27.46 30.79
CA THR A 242 -4.05 28.26 31.53
C THR A 242 -4.26 28.22 33.04
N LYS A 243 -5.51 28.31 33.52
CA LYS A 243 -5.83 28.37 34.96
C LYS A 243 -5.66 27.05 35.71
N PHE A 244 -5.90 25.94 35.02
CA PHE A 244 -5.91 24.58 35.57
C PHE A 244 -4.74 23.73 35.05
N ARG A 245 -3.90 24.26 34.16
CA ARG A 245 -2.61 23.65 33.83
C ARG A 245 -1.89 23.33 35.13
N HIS A 246 -1.42 22.09 35.26
CA HIS A 246 -0.71 21.61 36.45
C HIS A 246 -1.55 21.59 37.74
N LYS A 247 -2.89 21.62 37.68
CA LYS A 247 -3.76 21.41 38.86
C LYS A 247 -4.66 20.20 38.73
N LEU A 248 -4.90 19.78 37.49
CA LEU A 248 -5.74 18.64 37.13
C LEU A 248 -5.00 17.81 36.06
N PRO A 249 -5.26 16.50 35.98
CA PRO A 249 -4.80 15.68 34.86
C PRO A 249 -5.55 16.11 33.60
N VAL A 250 -4.86 16.83 32.71
CA VAL A 250 -5.42 17.35 31.46
C VAL A 250 -4.78 16.61 30.29
N LEU A 251 -5.59 16.25 29.29
CA LEU A 251 -5.10 15.66 28.05
C LEU A 251 -4.21 16.65 27.29
N ASP A 252 -3.01 16.24 26.93
CA ASP A 252 -2.00 17.06 26.26
C ASP A 252 -2.13 17.01 24.73
N ILE A 253 -3.36 17.18 24.25
CA ILE A 253 -3.67 17.42 22.84
C ILE A 253 -4.67 18.58 22.76
N ASP A 254 -4.69 19.29 21.64
CA ASP A 254 -5.66 20.36 21.45
C ASP A 254 -7.09 19.80 21.30
N HIS A 255 -8.08 20.64 21.62
CA HIS A 255 -9.48 20.26 21.57
C HIS A 255 -9.93 19.80 20.17
N THR A 256 -9.37 20.37 19.09
CA THR A 256 -9.74 20.02 17.71
C THR A 256 -9.29 18.60 17.39
N THR A 257 -8.05 18.24 17.73
CA THR A 257 -7.55 16.87 17.62
C THR A 257 -8.42 15.89 18.40
N PHE A 258 -8.82 16.22 19.63
CA PHE A 258 -9.72 15.37 20.41
C PHE A 258 -11.09 15.20 19.74
N TRP A 259 -11.69 16.28 19.23
CA TRP A 259 -12.96 16.22 18.50
C TRP A 259 -12.88 15.36 17.23
N LEU A 260 -11.78 15.45 16.48
CA LEU A 260 -11.56 14.62 15.28
C LEU A 260 -11.37 13.13 15.62
N LEU A 261 -10.92 12.83 16.84
CA LEU A 261 -10.86 11.46 17.37
C LEU A 261 -12.22 10.96 17.89
N GLN A 262 -13.25 11.81 17.98
CA GLN A 262 -14.59 11.43 18.46
C GLN A 262 -15.13 10.12 17.83
N PRO A 263 -14.98 9.86 16.52
CA PRO A 263 -15.47 8.63 15.91
C PRO A 263 -14.90 7.32 16.48
N PHE A 264 -13.80 7.38 17.26
CA PHE A 264 -13.27 6.24 18.01
C PHE A 264 -14.03 5.93 19.29
N PHE A 265 -14.59 6.96 19.95
CA PHE A 265 -15.18 6.83 21.27
C PHE A 265 -16.67 6.47 21.24
N VAL A 266 -17.26 6.38 20.04
CA VAL A 266 -18.69 6.09 19.79
C VAL A 266 -18.86 4.75 19.08
#